data_AF-A0A4D4K1B9-F1
#
_entry.id   AF-A0A4D4K1B9-F1
#
_cell.length_a   1.000
_cell.length_b   1.000
_cell.length_c   1.000
_cell.angle_alpha   90.00
_cell.angle_beta   90.00
_cell.angle_gamma   90.00
#
_symmetry.space_group_name_H-M   'P 1'
#
loop_
_entity.id
_entity.type
_entity.pdbx_description
1 polymer ?
#
loop_
_entity_poly.entity_id
_entity_poly.type
_entity_poly.pdbx_seq_one_letter_code
_entity_poly.pdbx_strand_id
1 'polypeptide(L)'
;MSGPVTVRFKSPAGPATLSVTEVGPNKVEYTVKSGNGRSQGGASGPGQGCITVLRDHGSSNSCGRVGTMRPAAQPGAVVILMAAGEDGTAILRIVSR
;
A
#
# COMPACT_ATOMS: atom_id res chain seq x y z
N MET A 1 -17.25 8.44 -9.82
CA MET A 1 -16.25 7.48 -10.35
C MET A 1 -16.46 6.16 -9.65
N SER A 2 -16.77 5.09 -10.38
CA SER A 2 -16.76 3.72 -9.85
C SER A 2 -15.82 2.89 -10.73
N GLY A 3 -14.78 2.31 -10.11
CA GLY A 3 -13.77 1.53 -10.81
C GLY A 3 -12.49 1.39 -9.97
N PRO A 4 -11.70 0.32 -10.19
CA PRO A 4 -10.47 0.08 -9.44
C PRO A 4 -9.45 1.18 -9.70
N VAL A 5 -8.96 1.83 -8.64
CA VAL A 5 -7.91 2.86 -8.75
C VAL A 5 -6.58 2.17 -8.95
N THR A 6 -5.87 2.51 -10.04
CA THR A 6 -4.55 1.98 -10.33
C THR A 6 -3.51 3.09 -10.33
N VAL A 7 -2.45 2.92 -9.53
CA VAL A 7 -1.33 3.85 -9.40
C VAL A 7 -0.07 3.16 -9.90
N ARG A 8 0.61 3.78 -10.86
CA ARG A 8 1.89 3.32 -11.41
C ARG A 8 3.03 4.15 -10.83
N PHE A 9 4.12 3.50 -10.45
CA PHE A 9 5.30 4.16 -9.86
C PHE A 9 6.56 3.35 -10.11
N LYS A 10 7.74 3.92 -9.81
CA LYS A 10 9.02 3.20 -9.87
C LYS A 10 9.34 2.57 -8.52
N SER A 11 9.75 1.31 -8.54
CA SER A 11 10.30 0.58 -7.41
C SER A 11 11.78 0.25 -7.65
N PRO A 12 12.51 -0.29 -6.66
CA PRO A 12 13.88 -0.72 -6.86
C PRO A 12 14.01 -1.81 -7.94
N ALA A 13 13.02 -2.70 -8.05
CA ALA A 13 12.96 -3.76 -9.06
C ALA A 13 12.45 -3.27 -10.44
N GLY A 14 12.29 -1.96 -10.64
CA GLY A 14 11.73 -1.36 -11.85
C GLY A 14 10.26 -0.93 -11.71
N PRO A 15 9.49 -0.86 -12.81
CA PRO A 15 8.10 -0.40 -12.79
C PRO A 15 7.22 -1.25 -11.86
N ALA A 16 6.40 -0.57 -11.06
CA ALA A 16 5.46 -1.17 -10.14
C ALA A 16 4.05 -0.61 -10.32
N THR A 17 3.06 -1.40 -9.95
CA THR A 17 1.63 -1.05 -10.04
C THR A 17 0.95 -1.39 -8.73
N LEU A 18 0.24 -0.43 -8.14
CA LEU A 18 -0.69 -0.65 -7.05
C LEU A 18 -2.11 -0.54 -7.59
N SER A 19 -2.92 -1.57 -7.35
CA SER A 19 -4.33 -1.60 -7.71
C SER A 19 -5.16 -1.71 -6.45
N VAL A 20 -5.99 -0.70 -6.18
CA VAL A 20 -6.98 -0.72 -5.11
C VAL A 20 -8.19 -1.50 -5.60
N THR A 21 -8.48 -2.61 -4.94
CA THR A 21 -9.56 -3.53 -5.31
C THR A 21 -10.84 -3.28 -4.53
N GLU A 22 -10.72 -2.75 -3.31
CA GLU A 22 -11.87 -2.40 -2.49
C GLU A 22 -11.56 -1.20 -1.59
N VAL A 23 -12.54 -0.30 -1.48
CA VAL A 23 -12.57 0.76 -0.47
C VAL A 23 -13.98 0.80 0.10
N GLY A 24 -14.09 0.75 1.42
CA GLY A 24 -15.35 0.88 2.14
C GLY A 24 -15.11 1.53 3.50
N PRO A 25 -16.17 1.83 4.26
CA PRO A 25 -16.04 2.40 5.60
C PRO A 25 -15.14 1.50 6.46
N ASN A 26 -14.01 2.06 6.90
CA ASN A 26 -12.98 1.35 7.66
C ASN A 26 -12.41 0.11 6.96
N LYS A 27 -12.50 0.01 5.63
CA LYS A 27 -11.99 -1.12 4.86
C LYS A 27 -11.20 -0.68 3.64
N VAL A 28 -10.06 -1.32 3.41
CA VAL A 28 -9.29 -1.18 2.17
C VAL A 28 -8.67 -2.51 1.78
N GLU A 29 -8.64 -2.80 0.48
CA GLU A 29 -7.90 -3.92 -0.10
C GLU A 29 -7.14 -3.46 -1.34
N TYR A 30 -5.91 -3.93 -1.49
CA TYR A 30 -5.05 -3.58 -2.62
C TYR A 30 -4.05 -4.68 -2.94
N THR A 31 -3.59 -4.67 -4.19
CA THR A 31 -2.48 -5.49 -4.67
C THR A 31 -1.37 -4.60 -5.19
N VAL A 32 -0.13 -4.94 -4.88
CA VAL A 32 1.07 -4.32 -5.45
C VAL A 32 1.82 -5.35 -6.29
N LYS A 33 2.13 -5.02 -7.53
CA LYS A 33 2.98 -5.80 -8.43
C LYS A 33 4.27 -5.04 -8.68
N SER A 34 5.42 -5.72 -8.59
CA SER A 34 6.74 -5.12 -8.72
C SER A 34 7.73 -6.18 -9.22
N GLY A 35 8.33 -5.96 -10.40
CA GLY A 35 9.09 -7.01 -11.08
C GLY A 35 8.27 -8.29 -11.24
N ASN A 36 8.84 -9.43 -10.84
CA ASN A 36 8.14 -10.72 -10.82
C ASN A 36 7.34 -10.97 -9.52
N GLY A 37 7.37 -10.02 -8.57
CA GLY A 37 6.73 -10.15 -7.26
C GLY A 37 5.32 -9.58 -7.20
N ARG A 38 4.51 -10.15 -6.31
CA ARG A 38 3.17 -9.66 -5.96
C ARG A 38 3.02 -9.61 -4.44
N SER A 39 2.50 -8.49 -3.94
CA SER A 39 2.12 -8.29 -2.54
C SER A 39 0.64 -7.95 -2.46
N GLN A 40 -0.04 -8.42 -1.42
CA GLN A 40 -1.43 -8.08 -1.14
C GLN A 40 -1.50 -7.47 0.25
N GLY A 41 -2.26 -6.40 0.38
CA GLY A 41 -2.54 -5.76 1.65
C GLY A 41 -4.02 -5.47 1.77
N GLY A 42 -4.52 -5.61 2.99
CA GLY A 42 -5.91 -5.31 3.31
C GLY A 42 -6.04 -5.06 4.80
N ALA A 43 -6.84 -4.06 5.13
CA ALA A 43 -7.12 -3.67 6.50
C ALA A 43 -8.61 -3.43 6.67
N SER A 44 -9.14 -3.89 7.80
CA SER A 44 -10.54 -3.70 8.18
C SER A 44 -10.61 -3.30 9.66
N GLY A 45 -11.40 -2.28 9.97
CA GLY A 45 -11.62 -1.75 11.30
C GLY A 45 -11.12 -0.30 11.48
N PRO A 46 -11.63 0.42 12.49
CA PRO A 46 -11.30 1.83 12.69
C PRO A 46 -9.81 2.08 12.88
N GLY A 47 -9.28 3.01 12.08
CA GLY A 47 -7.87 3.41 12.11
C GLY A 47 -6.88 2.31 11.72
N GLN A 48 -7.31 1.33 10.91
CA GLN A 48 -6.47 0.24 10.42
C GLN A 48 -5.88 0.55 9.04
N GLY A 49 -4.72 -0.02 8.78
CA GLY A 49 -4.01 0.11 7.52
C GLY A 49 -2.95 -0.97 7.35
N CYS A 50 -2.12 -0.82 6.31
CA CYS A 50 -0.99 -1.69 6.05
C CYS A 50 0.21 -0.89 5.55
N ILE A 51 1.40 -1.29 5.98
CA ILE A 51 2.67 -0.91 5.34
C ILE A 51 3.12 -2.06 4.44
N THR A 52 3.35 -1.75 3.17
CA THR A 52 4.05 -2.61 2.21
C THR A 52 5.40 -2.00 1.88
N VAL A 53 6.48 -2.78 2.01
CA VAL A 53 7.83 -2.38 1.62
C VAL A 53 8.24 -3.18 0.40
N LEU A 54 8.58 -2.49 -0.69
CA LEU A 54 9.14 -3.09 -1.90
C LEU A 54 10.65 -2.92 -1.90
N ARG A 55 11.37 -3.99 -2.23
CA ARG A 55 12.81 -4.03 -2.49
C ARG A 55 13.07 -4.73 -3.82
N ASP A 56 14.32 -4.70 -4.27
CA ASP A 56 14.72 -5.25 -5.56
C ASP A 56 14.37 -6.74 -5.72
N HIS A 57 14.50 -7.52 -4.64
CA HIS A 57 14.29 -8.97 -4.64
C HIS A 57 13.09 -9.44 -3.80
N GLY A 58 12.14 -8.55 -3.50
CA GLY A 58 10.96 -8.97 -2.75
C GLY A 58 10.13 -7.86 -2.14
N SER A 59 9.11 -8.27 -1.40
CA SER A 59 8.25 -7.35 -0.67
C SER A 59 7.86 -7.92 0.69
N SER A 60 7.59 -7.04 1.64
CA SER A 60 7.01 -7.40 2.94
C SER A 60 5.78 -6.56 3.19
N ASN A 61 4.76 -7.15 3.81
CA ASN A 61 3.53 -6.45 4.17
C ASN A 61 3.20 -6.66 5.65
N SER A 62 2.75 -5.62 6.32
CA SER A 62 2.35 -5.64 7.73
C SER A 62 1.14 -4.74 7.94
N CYS A 63 0.11 -5.26 8.60
CA CYS A 63 -1.17 -4.57 8.81
C CYS A 63 -1.48 -4.41 10.30
N GLY A 64 -2.21 -3.36 10.64
CA GLY A 64 -2.48 -2.95 12.01
C GLY A 64 -2.87 -1.48 12.13
N ARG A 65 -2.78 -0.93 13.34
CA ARG A 65 -3.18 0.46 13.63
C ARG A 65 -2.28 1.45 12.90
N VAL A 66 -2.87 2.37 12.13
CA VAL A 66 -2.14 3.40 11.37
C VAL A 66 -1.33 4.31 12.29
N GLY A 67 -1.82 4.60 13.50
CA GLY A 67 -1.12 5.43 14.48
C GLY A 67 0.24 4.87 14.92
N THR A 68 0.47 3.56 14.80
CA THR A 68 1.76 2.91 15.11
C THR A 68 2.65 2.74 13.88
N MET A 69 2.13 3.07 12.69
CA MET A 69 2.83 2.97 11.41
C MET A 69 3.54 4.28 11.08
N ARG A 70 4.83 4.18 10.73
CA ARG A 70 5.64 5.32 10.31
C ARG A 70 6.27 5.00 8.95
N PRO A 71 5.59 5.27 7.82
CA PRO A 71 6.19 5.12 6.50
C PRO A 71 7.31 6.16 6.36
N ALA A 72 8.55 5.69 6.22
CA ALA A 72 9.74 6.52 6.07
C ALA A 72 10.56 6.04 4.88
N ALA A 73 11.25 6.98 4.21
CA ALA A 73 12.13 6.65 3.09
C ALA A 73 13.28 5.76 3.57
N GLN A 74 13.51 4.66 2.88
CA GLN A 74 14.58 3.69 3.17
C GLN A 74 15.46 3.55 1.92
N PRO A 75 16.80 3.47 2.06
CA PRO A 75 17.68 3.17 0.93
C PRO A 75 17.28 1.88 0.22
N GLY A 76 17.22 1.91 -1.12
CA GLY A 76 16.89 0.73 -1.93
C GLY A 76 15.49 0.17 -1.70
N ALA A 77 14.54 0.99 -1.22
CA ALA A 77 13.19 0.55 -0.94
C ALA A 77 12.13 1.63 -1.26
N VAL A 78 10.93 1.16 -1.59
CA VAL A 78 9.72 1.98 -1.64
C VAL A 78 8.81 1.51 -0.52
N VAL A 79 8.40 2.44 0.34
CA VAL A 79 7.49 2.16 1.46
C VAL A 79 6.12 2.74 1.14
N ILE A 80 5.12 1.88 1.16
CA ILE A 80 3.73 2.19 0.84
C ILE A 80 2.92 2.07 2.13
N LEU A 81 2.18 3.09 2.49
CA LEU A 81 1.13 3.02 3.50
C LEU A 81 -0.22 3.14 2.81
N MET A 82 -1.11 2.19 3.10
CA MET A 82 -2.53 2.25 2.76
C MET A 82 -3.34 2.25 4.05
N ALA A 83 -4.15 3.28 4.26
CA ALA A 83 -5.00 3.43 5.44
C ALA A 83 -6.46 3.52 5.02
N ALA A 84 -7.35 2.83 5.74
CA ALA A 84 -8.79 2.94 5.55
C ALA A 84 -9.35 4.13 6.35
N GLY A 85 -10.24 4.91 5.73
CA GLY A 85 -10.99 6.00 6.34
C GLY A 85 -12.38 5.54 6.79
N GLU A 86 -12.94 6.21 7.81
CA GLU A 86 -14.26 5.91 8.35
C GLU A 86 -15.40 6.19 7.35
N ASP A 87 -15.18 7.12 6.42
CA ASP A 87 -16.13 7.64 5.45
C ASP A 87 -16.14 6.89 4.12
N GLY A 88 -15.48 5.73 4.05
CA GLY A 88 -15.32 5.00 2.79
C GLY A 88 -14.28 5.61 1.86
N THR A 89 -13.34 6.38 2.42
CA THR A 89 -12.13 6.81 1.72
C THR A 89 -10.93 5.97 2.11
N ALA A 90 -9.82 6.16 1.39
CA ALA A 90 -8.53 5.58 1.76
C ALA A 90 -7.41 6.58 1.51
N ILE A 91 -6.38 6.54 2.35
CA ILE A 91 -5.17 7.34 2.18
C ILE A 91 -4.05 6.42 1.69
N LEU A 92 -3.49 6.74 0.52
CA LEU A 92 -2.29 6.13 -0.03
C LEU A 92 -1.10 7.08 0.15
N ARG A 93 -0.03 6.58 0.77
CA ARG A 93 1.25 7.29 0.84
C ARG A 93 2.36 6.39 0.32
N ILE A 94 3.03 6.83 -0.75
CA ILE A 94 4.21 6.17 -1.31
C ILE A 94 5.43 7.02 -0.99
N VAL A 95 6.43 6.43 -0.35
CA VAL A 95 7.65 7.10 0.06
C VAL A 95 8.84 6.37 -0.54
N SER A 96 9.66 7.10 -1.29
CA SER A 96 10.94 6.65 -1.84
C SER A 96 12.02 7.65 -1.47
N ARG A 97 13.28 7.20 -1.46
CA ARG A 97 14.45 8.06 -1.32
C ARG A 97 15.05 8.39 -2.68
#